data_AF-A0AAD4N4R7-F1
#
_entry.id   AF-A0AAD4N4R7-F1
#
_cell.length_a   1.000
_cell.length_b   1.000
_cell.length_c   1.000
_cell.angle_alpha   90.00
_cell.angle_beta   90.00
_cell.angle_gamma   90.00
#
_symmetry.space_group_name_H-M   'P 1'
#
loop_
_entity.id
_entity.type
_entity.pdbx_description
1 polymer ?
#
loop_
_entity_poly.entity_id
_entity_poly.type
_entity_poly.pdbx_seq_one_letter_code
_entity_poly.pdbx_strand_id
1 'polypeptide(L)'
;MFVFYLLLYRSKGQFRIYSRILLISSSVDLAFTTFMVLLRPQGVVLQGRLYLLYGGSLSHLCQPWFTILAMFSLSTLTLHILIVPLQFVFRFLIVCRNYMLASRHICAILVLLGLITSFEGIWSAIVILHNNSYFEENLHILLTLYSNFSDNVPTFIVVSQNNSASWYHTGFIASIVVTSYVIIIYTATLTLSHLKSARKSMSQHTRHENLTCLLIVQAAIPLFLLFMPLLLLIATATIFPINLPYEFVSILSLTLANIPLANSLSTIFIVPNYRRIALGACLPLQSQPRIIHSSEVANVAAEGCKNIENTPINDL
;
A
#
# COMPACT_ATOMS: atom_id res chain seq x y z
N MET A 1 -1.92 14.14 2.05
CA MET A 1 -1.17 15.41 2.14
C MET A 1 -0.43 15.59 3.47
N PHE A 2 -1.06 15.40 4.63
CA PHE A 2 -0.36 15.57 5.92
C PHE A 2 0.87 14.66 6.12
N VAL A 3 0.78 13.38 5.73
CA VAL A 3 1.93 12.45 5.81
C VAL A 3 3.10 12.89 4.92
N PHE A 4 2.83 13.45 3.73
CA PHE A 4 3.87 14.01 2.85
C PHE A 4 4.64 15.14 3.53
N TYR A 5 3.91 16.07 4.17
CA TYR A 5 4.53 17.16 4.93
C TYR A 5 5.44 16.63 6.05
N LEU A 6 4.98 15.64 6.81
CA LEU A 6 5.76 15.02 7.87
C LEU A 6 7.02 14.32 7.33
N LEU A 7 6.89 13.60 6.21
CA LEU A 7 7.99 12.87 5.59
C LEU A 7 9.09 13.82 5.09
N LEU A 8 8.70 14.89 4.40
CA LEU A 8 9.65 15.83 3.78
C LEU A 8 10.40 16.67 4.80
N TYR A 9 9.74 17.17 5.85
CA TYR A 9 10.31 18.20 6.73
C TYR A 9 10.78 17.69 8.09
N ARG A 10 10.39 16.48 8.52
CA ARG A 10 10.67 16.00 9.90
C ARG A 10 11.49 14.72 9.99
N SER A 11 11.88 14.13 8.87
CA SER A 11 12.71 12.92 8.86
C SER A 11 14.22 13.25 9.00
N LYS A 12 14.84 12.89 10.13
CA LYS A 12 16.29 13.06 10.39
C LYS A 12 17.00 11.71 10.59
N GLY A 13 18.30 11.65 10.28
CA GLY A 13 19.18 10.49 10.54
C GLY A 13 18.83 9.23 9.75
N GLN A 14 18.92 8.06 10.40
CA GLN A 14 18.62 6.75 9.80
C GLN A 14 17.18 6.63 9.27
N PHE A 15 16.25 7.43 9.80
CA PHE A 15 14.87 7.49 9.29
C PHE A 15 14.76 8.13 7.90
N ARG A 16 15.80 8.80 7.38
CA ARG A 16 15.74 9.47 6.06
C ARG A 16 15.58 8.47 4.91
N ILE A 17 16.21 7.30 4.99
CA ILE A 17 16.07 6.25 3.97
C ILE A 17 14.67 5.62 4.04
N TYR A 18 14.20 5.32 5.26
CA TYR A 18 12.83 4.83 5.48
C TYR A 18 11.78 5.82 4.97
N SER A 19 12.02 7.13 5.18
CA SER A 19 11.18 8.20 4.67
C SER A 19 11.08 8.20 3.14
N ARG A 20 12.15 7.86 2.41
CA ARG A 20 12.09 7.75 0.93
C ARG A 20 11.12 6.66 0.49
N ILE A 21 11.14 5.49 1.12
CA ILE A 21 10.25 4.38 0.79
C ILE A 21 8.79 4.75 1.11
N LEU A 22 8.56 5.36 2.27
CA LEU A 22 7.23 5.88 2.63
C LEU A 22 6.76 6.96 1.66
N LEU A 23 7.65 7.83 1.20
CA LEU A 23 7.34 8.87 0.22
C LEU A 23 6.93 8.25 -1.12
N ILE A 24 7.72 7.29 -1.62
CA ILE A 24 7.41 6.53 -2.84
C ILE A 24 6.03 5.91 -2.74
N SER A 25 5.75 5.18 -1.65
CA SER A 25 4.43 4.56 -1.52
C SER A 25 3.31 5.56 -1.37
N SER A 26 3.54 6.67 -0.66
CA SER A 26 2.53 7.72 -0.53
C SER A 26 2.24 8.38 -1.89
N SER A 27 3.23 8.46 -2.78
CA SER A 27 3.04 8.94 -4.15
C SER A 27 2.21 7.97 -4.99
N VAL A 28 2.46 6.66 -4.87
CA VAL A 28 1.64 5.63 -5.54
C VAL A 28 0.20 5.68 -5.02
N ASP A 29 0.02 5.75 -3.70
CA ASP A 29 -1.30 5.86 -3.04
C ASP A 29 -2.06 7.11 -3.49
N LEU A 30 -1.36 8.24 -3.63
CA LEU A 30 -1.95 9.49 -4.13
C LEU A 30 -2.35 9.37 -5.61
N ALA A 31 -1.50 8.79 -6.44
CA ALA A 31 -1.81 8.56 -7.85
C ALA A 31 -3.05 7.66 -8.00
N PHE A 32 -3.07 6.53 -7.31
CA PHE A 32 -4.21 5.61 -7.27
C PHE A 32 -5.50 6.30 -6.79
N THR A 33 -5.44 7.03 -5.66
CA THR A 33 -6.61 7.78 -5.15
C THR A 33 -7.11 8.82 -6.15
N THR A 34 -6.19 9.49 -6.84
CA THR A 34 -6.53 10.49 -7.86
C THR A 34 -7.33 9.86 -8.99
N PHE A 35 -6.89 8.72 -9.53
CA PHE A 35 -7.64 7.99 -10.56
C PHE A 35 -8.97 7.45 -10.03
N MET A 36 -9.02 6.87 -8.82
CA MET A 36 -10.26 6.41 -8.21
C MET A 36 -11.30 7.53 -8.05
N VAL A 37 -10.87 8.75 -7.71
CA VAL A 37 -11.77 9.91 -7.58
C VAL A 37 -12.21 10.45 -8.95
N LEU A 38 -11.28 10.56 -9.90
CA LEU A 38 -11.55 11.12 -11.23
C LEU A 38 -12.43 10.21 -12.09
N LEU A 39 -12.23 8.90 -11.98
CA LEU A 39 -12.89 7.90 -12.83
C LEU A 39 -14.05 7.19 -12.12
N ARG A 40 -14.02 7.12 -10.78
CA ARG A 40 -15.01 6.41 -9.94
C ARG A 40 -15.40 5.04 -10.52
N PRO A 41 -14.42 4.13 -10.69
CA PRO A 41 -14.71 2.79 -11.19
C PRO A 41 -15.61 2.05 -10.20
N GLN A 42 -16.65 1.41 -10.72
CA GLN A 42 -17.57 0.54 -10.00
C GLN A 42 -17.60 -0.81 -10.68
N GLY A 43 -17.44 -1.88 -9.90
CA GLY A 43 -17.59 -3.24 -10.41
C GLY A 43 -19.06 -3.67 -10.46
N VAL A 44 -19.42 -4.46 -11.46
CA VAL A 44 -20.66 -5.22 -11.50
C VAL A 44 -20.34 -6.64 -11.96
N VAL A 45 -20.76 -7.65 -11.21
CA VAL A 45 -20.59 -9.06 -11.59
C VAL A 45 -21.94 -9.61 -12.04
N LEU A 46 -22.07 -9.89 -13.33
CA LEU A 46 -23.28 -10.41 -13.94
C LEU A 46 -22.96 -11.52 -14.93
N GLN A 47 -23.58 -12.69 -14.75
CA GLN A 47 -23.48 -13.89 -15.58
C GLN A 47 -22.02 -14.33 -15.83
N GLY A 48 -21.19 -14.36 -14.78
CA GLY A 48 -19.78 -14.73 -14.92
C GLY A 48 -18.96 -13.72 -15.72
N ARG A 49 -19.35 -12.45 -15.69
CA ARG A 49 -18.61 -11.34 -16.28
C ARG A 49 -18.44 -10.21 -15.28
N LEU A 50 -17.26 -9.60 -15.25
CA LEU A 50 -16.99 -8.39 -14.48
C LEU A 50 -17.04 -7.18 -15.42
N TYR A 51 -18.05 -6.34 -15.22
CA TYR A 51 -18.19 -5.05 -15.84
C TYR A 51 -17.55 -4.00 -14.94
N LEU A 52 -16.78 -3.08 -15.52
CA LEU A 52 -16.33 -1.87 -14.86
C LEU A 52 -17.12 -0.68 -15.43
N LEU A 53 -17.94 -0.08 -14.59
CA LEU A 53 -18.70 1.14 -14.86
C LEU A 53 -17.92 2.34 -14.33
N TYR A 54 -17.88 3.43 -15.08
CA TYR A 54 -17.08 4.60 -14.69
C TYR A 54 -17.93 5.85 -14.59
N GLY A 55 -18.32 6.22 -13.37
CA GLY A 55 -19.21 7.35 -13.08
C GLY A 55 -18.51 8.64 -12.67
N GLY A 56 -17.22 8.79 -12.94
CA GLY A 56 -16.41 9.94 -12.51
C GLY A 56 -16.60 11.20 -13.36
N SER A 57 -15.90 12.29 -13.01
CA SER A 57 -15.96 13.56 -13.77
C SER A 57 -15.39 13.45 -15.18
N LEU A 58 -14.60 12.42 -15.45
CA LEU A 58 -14.00 12.14 -16.76
C LEU A 58 -14.76 11.07 -17.57
N SER A 59 -15.96 10.67 -17.13
CA SER A 59 -16.80 9.68 -17.83
C SER A 59 -17.27 10.14 -19.21
N HIS A 60 -17.38 11.45 -19.44
CA HIS A 60 -17.85 12.01 -20.71
C HIS A 60 -16.79 12.06 -21.82
N LEU A 61 -15.57 11.58 -21.56
CA LEU A 61 -14.53 11.57 -22.57
C LEU A 61 -14.84 10.56 -23.68
N CYS A 62 -14.64 10.96 -24.92
CA CYS A 62 -14.80 10.06 -26.06
C CYS A 62 -13.68 9.02 -26.13
N GLN A 63 -13.96 7.90 -26.81
CA GLN A 63 -12.91 6.98 -27.22
C GLN A 63 -12.00 7.66 -28.25
N PRO A 64 -10.66 7.47 -28.18
CA PRO A 64 -9.92 6.48 -27.38
C PRO A 64 -9.42 6.99 -26.01
N TRP A 65 -9.60 8.28 -25.71
CA TRP A 65 -9.03 8.93 -24.52
C TRP A 65 -9.51 8.29 -23.23
N PHE A 66 -10.78 7.87 -23.21
CA PHE A 66 -11.35 7.19 -22.06
C PHE A 66 -10.69 5.82 -21.79
N THR A 67 -10.44 5.02 -22.83
CA THR A 67 -9.70 3.75 -22.70
C THR A 67 -8.29 4.00 -22.16
N ILE A 68 -7.58 5.02 -22.67
CA ILE A 68 -6.24 5.37 -22.18
C ILE A 68 -6.26 5.70 -20.67
N LEU A 69 -7.25 6.46 -20.21
CA LEU A 69 -7.40 6.75 -18.78
C LEU A 69 -7.73 5.51 -17.95
N ALA A 70 -8.58 4.63 -18.45
CA ALA A 70 -8.88 3.35 -17.79
C ALA A 70 -7.62 2.47 -17.68
N MET A 71 -6.77 2.45 -18.72
CA MET A 71 -5.47 1.76 -18.68
C MET A 71 -4.58 2.31 -17.56
N PHE A 72 -4.42 3.63 -17.48
CA PHE A 72 -3.63 4.25 -16.43
C PHE A 72 -4.20 3.95 -15.04
N SER A 73 -5.53 3.99 -14.89
CA SER A 73 -6.20 3.63 -13.63
C SER A 73 -5.86 2.21 -13.20
N LEU A 74 -5.99 1.23 -14.10
CA LEU A 74 -5.67 -0.17 -13.83
C LEU A 74 -4.18 -0.37 -13.54
N SER A 75 -3.28 0.26 -14.31
CA SER A 75 -1.84 0.25 -14.02
C SER A 75 -1.52 0.80 -12.63
N THR A 76 -2.16 1.89 -12.21
CA THR A 76 -1.94 2.45 -10.86
C THR A 76 -2.48 1.54 -9.76
N LEU A 77 -3.60 0.85 -9.98
CA LEU A 77 -4.11 -0.17 -9.06
C LEU A 77 -3.12 -1.33 -8.94
N THR A 78 -2.60 -1.85 -10.06
CA THR A 78 -1.60 -2.92 -10.07
C THR A 78 -0.30 -2.48 -9.39
N LEU A 79 0.15 -1.25 -9.63
CA LEU A 79 1.32 -0.68 -8.94
C LEU A 79 1.10 -0.57 -7.44
N HIS A 80 -0.11 -0.16 -7.02
CA HIS A 80 -0.49 -0.09 -5.62
C HIS A 80 -0.49 -1.50 -4.98
N ILE A 81 -0.99 -2.53 -5.68
CA ILE A 81 -0.91 -3.92 -5.20
C ILE A 81 0.54 -4.35 -4.99
N LEU A 82 1.44 -4.03 -5.93
CA LEU A 82 2.86 -4.42 -5.88
C LEU A 82 3.69 -3.62 -4.88
N ILE A 83 3.32 -2.37 -4.56
CA ILE A 83 4.08 -1.55 -3.61
C ILE A 83 3.89 -2.03 -2.17
N VAL A 84 2.72 -2.58 -1.84
CA VAL A 84 2.41 -3.10 -0.50
C VAL A 84 3.40 -4.19 -0.04
N PRO A 85 3.58 -5.34 -0.74
CA PRO A 85 4.54 -6.36 -0.33
C PRO A 85 5.97 -5.81 -0.28
N LEU A 86 6.32 -4.90 -1.19
CA LEU A 86 7.62 -4.27 -1.20
C LEU A 86 7.89 -3.47 0.09
N GLN A 87 6.89 -2.76 0.64
CA GLN A 87 7.03 -2.11 1.94
C GLN A 87 7.36 -3.11 3.07
N PHE A 88 6.74 -4.29 3.06
CA PHE A 88 7.00 -5.33 4.05
C PHE A 88 8.39 -5.92 3.91
N VAL A 89 8.85 -6.18 2.69
CA VAL A 89 10.23 -6.62 2.41
C VAL A 89 11.23 -5.60 2.92
N PHE A 90 11.02 -4.31 2.63
CA PHE A 90 11.91 -3.25 3.13
C PHE A 90 11.94 -3.18 4.66
N ARG A 91 10.78 -3.29 5.32
CA ARG A 91 10.71 -3.32 6.79
C ARG A 91 11.47 -4.52 7.36
N PHE A 92 11.29 -5.70 6.76
CA PHE A 92 12.01 -6.90 7.15
C PHE A 92 13.54 -6.73 7.02
N LEU A 93 14.02 -6.16 5.91
CA LEU A 93 15.47 -5.95 5.69
C LEU A 93 16.06 -4.99 6.73
N ILE A 94 15.35 -3.91 7.05
CA ILE A 94 15.81 -2.94 8.05
C ILE A 94 15.79 -3.55 9.45
N VAL A 95 14.68 -4.18 9.85
CA VAL A 95 14.48 -4.68 11.22
C VAL A 95 15.30 -5.92 11.50
N CYS A 96 15.29 -6.91 10.61
CA CYS A 96 15.85 -8.23 10.87
C CYS A 96 17.28 -8.41 10.36
N ARG A 97 17.69 -7.60 9.37
CA ARG A 97 19.02 -7.72 8.74
C ARG A 97 19.89 -6.49 8.94
N ASN A 98 19.36 -5.42 9.53
CA ASN A 98 20.04 -4.12 9.60
C ASN A 98 20.60 -3.68 8.23
N TYR A 99 19.91 -4.06 7.16
CA TYR A 99 20.37 -3.86 5.80
C TYR A 99 19.59 -2.72 5.14
N MET A 100 20.33 -1.71 4.69
CA MET A 100 19.75 -0.56 3.99
C MET A 100 20.00 -0.70 2.50
N LEU A 101 18.91 -0.76 1.72
CA LEU A 101 19.00 -0.81 0.26
C LEU A 101 19.52 0.53 -0.28
N ALA A 102 20.59 0.46 -1.07
CA ALA A 102 21.11 1.62 -1.78
C ALA A 102 20.07 2.17 -2.79
N SER A 103 20.07 3.49 -3.00
CA SER A 103 19.10 4.18 -3.87
C SER A 103 19.02 3.62 -5.29
N ARG A 104 20.15 3.11 -5.84
CA ARG A 104 20.20 2.48 -7.16
C ARG A 104 19.31 1.24 -7.25
N HIS A 105 19.26 0.42 -6.20
CA HIS A 105 18.43 -0.78 -6.17
C HIS A 105 16.96 -0.40 -6.03
N ILE A 106 16.64 0.62 -5.24
CA ILE A 106 15.28 1.15 -5.13
C ILE A 106 14.80 1.66 -6.50
N CYS A 107 15.63 2.44 -7.19
CA CYS A 107 15.31 2.93 -8.54
C CYS A 107 15.09 1.77 -9.52
N ALA A 108 15.98 0.78 -9.55
CA ALA A 108 15.85 -0.40 -10.40
C ALA A 108 14.55 -1.19 -10.12
N ILE A 109 14.19 -1.37 -8.84
CA ILE A 109 12.93 -2.01 -8.46
C ILE A 109 11.74 -1.19 -8.96
N LEU A 110 11.76 0.15 -8.81
CA LEU A 110 10.67 1.00 -9.29
C LEU A 110 10.52 0.98 -10.80
N VAL A 111 11.62 0.98 -11.55
CA VAL A 111 11.59 0.83 -13.00
C VAL A 111 10.99 -0.52 -13.38
N LEU A 112 11.40 -1.61 -12.71
CA LEU A 112 10.84 -2.93 -12.96
C LEU A 112 9.33 -2.99 -12.67
N LEU A 113 8.88 -2.45 -11.53
CA LEU A 113 7.45 -2.36 -11.21
C LEU A 113 6.69 -1.49 -12.23
N GLY A 114 7.28 -0.40 -12.68
CA GLY A 114 6.73 0.44 -13.74
C GLY A 114 6.56 -0.30 -15.06
N LEU A 115 7.53 -1.12 -15.45
CA LEU A 115 7.44 -1.96 -16.66
C LEU A 115 6.35 -3.03 -16.54
N ILE A 116 6.28 -3.74 -15.40
CA ILE A 116 5.25 -4.76 -15.14
C ILE A 116 3.84 -4.14 -15.21
N THR A 117 3.65 -2.97 -14.59
CA THR A 117 2.35 -2.30 -14.52
C THR A 117 1.95 -1.63 -15.82
N SER A 118 2.92 -1.16 -16.61
CA SER A 118 2.68 -0.66 -17.98
C SER A 118 2.26 -1.79 -18.91
N PHE A 119 2.93 -2.95 -18.83
CA PHE A 119 2.53 -4.15 -19.57
C PHE A 119 1.11 -4.58 -19.21
N GLU A 120 0.78 -4.63 -17.92
CA GLU A 120 -0.58 -4.95 -17.45
C GLU A 120 -1.62 -3.95 -17.97
N GLY A 121 -1.34 -2.64 -17.92
CA GLY A 121 -2.25 -1.62 -18.44
C GLY A 121 -2.51 -1.76 -19.94
N ILE A 122 -1.47 -2.04 -20.73
CA ILE A 122 -1.59 -2.30 -22.17
C ILE A 122 -2.43 -3.56 -22.42
N TRP A 123 -2.17 -4.64 -21.68
CA TRP A 123 -2.92 -5.88 -21.79
C TRP A 123 -4.41 -5.69 -21.42
N SER A 124 -4.68 -4.95 -20.34
CA SER A 124 -6.01 -4.50 -19.94
C SER A 124 -6.74 -3.75 -21.07
N ALA A 125 -6.05 -2.84 -21.76
CA ALA A 125 -6.61 -2.11 -22.90
C ALA A 125 -7.07 -3.03 -24.02
N ILE A 126 -6.22 -3.99 -24.38
CA ILE A 126 -6.49 -4.95 -25.46
C ILE A 126 -7.72 -5.78 -25.11
N VAL A 127 -7.81 -6.26 -23.87
CA VAL A 127 -8.97 -7.03 -23.38
C VAL A 127 -10.25 -6.19 -23.41
N ILE A 128 -10.18 -4.94 -22.95
CA ILE A 128 -11.32 -4.00 -22.96
C ILE A 128 -11.81 -3.75 -24.39
N LEU A 129 -10.90 -3.41 -25.31
CA LEU A 129 -11.24 -3.12 -26.70
C LEU A 129 -11.81 -4.35 -27.42
N HIS A 130 -11.27 -5.54 -27.14
CA HIS A 130 -11.75 -6.79 -27.73
C HIS A 130 -13.15 -7.17 -27.25
N ASN A 131 -13.48 -6.91 -25.98
CA ASN A 131 -14.78 -7.29 -25.41
C ASN A 131 -15.89 -6.26 -25.66
N ASN A 132 -15.61 -5.11 -26.29
CA ASN A 132 -16.58 -4.03 -26.43
C ASN A 132 -17.81 -4.41 -27.27
N SER A 133 -17.70 -5.40 -28.16
CA SER A 133 -18.84 -5.90 -28.95
C SER A 133 -19.91 -6.62 -28.11
N TYR A 134 -19.51 -7.30 -27.02
CA TYR A 134 -20.44 -8.02 -26.13
C TYR A 134 -21.18 -7.10 -25.16
N PHE A 135 -20.69 -5.87 -25.01
CA PHE A 135 -21.26 -4.88 -24.11
C PHE A 135 -22.61 -4.37 -24.63
N GLU A 136 -22.69 -4.03 -25.92
CA GLU A 136 -23.90 -3.49 -26.55
C GLU A 136 -25.13 -4.40 -26.33
N GLU A 137 -24.94 -5.72 -26.34
CA GLU A 137 -26.00 -6.70 -26.11
C GLU A 137 -26.59 -6.65 -24.68
N ASN A 138 -25.77 -6.33 -23.68
CA ASN A 138 -26.16 -6.38 -22.26
C ASN A 138 -26.35 -4.99 -21.63
N LEU A 139 -26.09 -3.92 -22.38
CA LEU A 139 -26.18 -2.54 -21.94
C LEU A 139 -27.57 -2.20 -21.39
N HIS A 140 -28.63 -2.61 -22.07
CA HIS A 140 -30.00 -2.36 -21.62
C HIS A 140 -30.30 -2.98 -20.25
N ILE A 141 -29.78 -4.18 -19.97
CA ILE A 141 -29.97 -4.85 -18.69
C ILE A 141 -29.23 -4.09 -17.59
N LEU A 142 -27.99 -3.66 -17.85
CA LEU A 142 -27.19 -2.90 -16.89
C LEU A 142 -27.84 -1.55 -16.58
N LEU A 143 -28.31 -0.80 -17.58
CA LEU A 143 -29.00 0.48 -17.36
C LEU A 143 -30.32 0.31 -16.59
N THR A 144 -31.06 -0.77 -16.86
CA THR A 144 -32.32 -1.06 -16.14
C THR A 144 -32.07 -1.42 -14.68
N LEU A 145 -31.04 -2.22 -14.40
CA LEU A 145 -30.68 -2.61 -13.03
C LEU A 145 -30.12 -1.44 -12.22
N TYR A 146 -29.53 -0.45 -12.91
CA TYR A 146 -28.80 0.63 -12.27
C TYR A 146 -29.23 2.01 -12.78
N SER A 147 -30.50 2.34 -12.51
CA SER A 147 -31.14 3.61 -12.87
C SER A 147 -30.43 4.88 -12.38
N ASN A 148 -29.44 4.75 -11.49
CA ASN A 148 -28.60 5.85 -11.03
C ASN A 148 -27.50 6.25 -12.02
N PHE A 149 -27.22 5.44 -13.04
CA PHE A 149 -26.30 5.82 -14.10
C PHE A 149 -27.05 6.57 -15.20
N SER A 150 -26.47 7.70 -15.63
CA SER A 150 -26.97 8.39 -16.81
C SER A 150 -26.73 7.53 -18.06
N ASP A 151 -27.51 7.77 -19.12
CA ASP A 151 -27.43 7.03 -20.38
C ASP A 151 -26.05 7.05 -21.06
N ASN A 152 -25.11 7.87 -20.57
CA ASN A 152 -23.79 8.11 -21.16
C ASN A 152 -22.61 7.57 -20.31
N VAL A 153 -22.84 6.61 -19.41
CA VAL A 153 -21.74 6.08 -18.57
C VAL A 153 -20.92 5.06 -19.37
N PRO A 154 -19.64 5.35 -19.64
CA PRO A 154 -18.79 4.41 -20.34
C PRO A 154 -18.58 3.18 -19.48
N THR A 155 -18.84 2.03 -20.09
CA THR A 155 -18.83 0.73 -19.43
C THR A 155 -17.91 -0.19 -20.21
N PHE A 156 -17.13 -0.99 -19.49
CA PHE A 156 -16.23 -1.96 -20.10
C PHE A 156 -16.41 -3.35 -19.52
N ILE A 157 -16.27 -4.36 -20.36
CA ILE A 157 -16.15 -5.75 -19.93
C ILE A 157 -14.67 -6.05 -19.72
N VAL A 158 -14.28 -6.22 -18.45
CA VAL A 158 -12.90 -6.54 -18.10
C VAL A 158 -12.70 -8.05 -18.01
N VAL A 159 -13.71 -8.75 -17.46
CA VAL A 159 -13.65 -10.20 -17.29
C VAL A 159 -14.78 -10.89 -18.05
N SER A 160 -14.45 -11.84 -18.92
CA SER A 160 -15.40 -12.70 -19.62
C SER A 160 -14.88 -14.13 -19.70
N GLN A 161 -15.68 -15.10 -19.25
CA GLN A 161 -15.34 -16.52 -19.27
C GLN A 161 -15.13 -17.08 -20.69
N ASN A 162 -15.76 -16.48 -21.69
CA ASN A 162 -15.70 -16.94 -23.08
C ASN A 162 -14.47 -16.40 -23.84
N ASN A 163 -13.71 -15.48 -23.24
CA ASN A 163 -12.55 -14.87 -23.86
C ASN A 163 -11.26 -15.37 -23.20
N SER A 164 -10.44 -16.09 -23.96
CA SER A 164 -9.14 -16.56 -23.49
C SER A 164 -8.20 -15.43 -23.08
N ALA A 165 -8.21 -14.29 -23.78
CA ALA A 165 -7.39 -13.13 -23.41
C ALA A 165 -7.77 -12.58 -22.03
N SER A 166 -9.06 -12.59 -21.72
CA SER A 166 -9.59 -12.19 -20.42
C SER A 166 -9.21 -13.17 -19.30
N TRP A 167 -9.19 -14.48 -19.59
CA TRP A 167 -8.67 -15.49 -18.67
C TRP A 167 -7.19 -15.30 -18.37
N TYR A 168 -6.36 -15.07 -19.39
CA TYR A 168 -4.92 -14.81 -19.18
C TYR A 168 -4.68 -13.52 -18.40
N HIS A 169 -5.42 -12.46 -18.71
CA HIS A 169 -5.38 -11.20 -17.97
C HIS A 169 -5.73 -11.40 -16.50
N THR A 170 -6.86 -12.05 -16.24
CA THR A 170 -7.33 -12.26 -14.86
C THR A 170 -6.42 -13.20 -14.09
N GLY A 171 -5.93 -14.27 -14.73
CA GLY A 171 -4.94 -15.18 -14.16
C GLY A 171 -3.63 -14.47 -13.80
N PHE A 172 -3.17 -13.55 -14.65
CA PHE A 172 -1.99 -12.74 -14.37
C PHE A 172 -2.18 -11.84 -13.15
N ILE A 173 -3.30 -11.10 -13.06
CA ILE A 173 -3.61 -10.26 -11.89
C ILE A 173 -3.75 -11.12 -10.63
N ALA A 174 -4.46 -12.25 -10.70
CA ALA A 174 -4.60 -13.18 -9.58
C ALA A 174 -3.23 -13.69 -9.11
N SER A 175 -2.31 -14.01 -10.03
CA SER A 175 -0.96 -14.45 -9.70
C SER A 175 -0.16 -13.36 -8.97
N ILE A 176 -0.28 -12.09 -9.40
CA ILE A 176 0.34 -10.94 -8.72
C ILE A 176 -0.20 -10.82 -7.30
N VAL A 177 -1.52 -10.88 -7.14
CA VAL A 177 -2.20 -10.77 -5.84
C VAL A 177 -1.78 -11.89 -4.89
N VAL A 178 -1.84 -13.14 -5.33
CA VAL A 178 -1.47 -14.31 -4.51
C VAL A 178 0.00 -14.27 -4.14
N THR A 179 0.88 -13.97 -5.09
CA THR A 179 2.33 -13.87 -4.83
C THR A 179 2.63 -12.74 -3.84
N SER A 180 2.02 -11.57 -4.02
CA SER A 180 2.15 -10.43 -3.10
C SER A 180 1.70 -10.80 -1.69
N TYR A 181 0.60 -11.54 -1.57
CA TYR A 181 0.08 -12.00 -0.31
C TYR A 181 1.03 -12.98 0.40
N VAL A 182 1.58 -13.96 -0.32
CA VAL A 182 2.57 -14.90 0.21
C VAL A 182 3.81 -14.15 0.72
N ILE A 183 4.31 -13.16 -0.03
CA ILE A 183 5.45 -12.33 0.37
C ILE A 183 5.14 -11.57 1.66
N ILE A 184 3.95 -10.98 1.79
CA ILE A 184 3.54 -10.22 2.99
C ILE A 184 3.49 -11.13 4.21
N ILE A 185 2.80 -12.28 4.13
CA ILE A 185 2.74 -13.23 5.26
C ILE A 185 4.14 -13.70 5.64
N TYR A 186 4.95 -14.09 4.66
CA TYR A 186 6.29 -14.59 4.91
C TYR A 186 7.17 -13.54 5.60
N THR A 187 7.23 -12.32 5.06
CA THR A 187 8.06 -11.25 5.64
C THR A 187 7.51 -10.74 6.97
N ALA A 188 6.19 -10.68 7.16
CA ALA A 188 5.57 -10.31 8.42
C ALA A 188 5.87 -11.35 9.51
N THR A 189 5.71 -12.65 9.23
CA THR A 189 5.98 -13.73 10.19
C THR A 189 7.46 -13.77 10.59
N LEU A 190 8.38 -13.60 9.65
CA LEU A 190 9.81 -13.48 9.95
C LEU A 190 10.12 -12.25 10.81
N THR A 191 9.52 -11.10 10.50
CA THR A 191 9.70 -9.88 11.29
C THR A 191 9.19 -10.06 12.71
N LEU A 192 8.01 -10.65 12.88
CA LEU A 192 7.43 -10.93 14.20
C LEU A 192 8.26 -11.94 14.99
N SER A 193 8.77 -12.99 14.34
CA SER A 193 9.65 -13.97 14.98
C SER A 193 10.93 -13.32 15.49
N HIS A 194 11.58 -12.50 14.66
CA HIS A 194 12.80 -11.79 15.05
C HIS A 194 12.56 -10.83 16.22
N LEU A 195 11.46 -10.05 16.18
CA LEU A 195 11.09 -9.16 17.28
C LEU A 195 10.77 -9.90 18.57
N LYS A 196 10.12 -11.08 18.49
CA LYS A 196 9.87 -11.93 19.67
C LYS A 196 11.17 -12.44 20.29
N SER A 197 12.15 -12.82 19.46
CA SER A 197 13.46 -13.26 19.95
C SER A 197 14.25 -12.11 20.58
N ALA A 198 14.29 -10.94 19.94
CA ALA A 198 14.94 -9.74 20.48
C ALA A 198 14.28 -9.26 21.78
N ARG A 199 12.96 -9.45 21.92
CA ARG A 199 12.24 -9.11 23.15
C ARG A 199 12.70 -9.94 24.35
N LYS A 200 13.14 -11.19 24.15
CA LYS A 200 13.62 -12.04 25.25
C LYS A 200 14.96 -11.55 25.82
N SER A 201 15.75 -10.80 25.05
CA SER A 201 17.06 -10.29 25.48
C SER A 201 17.02 -8.85 26.04
N MET A 202 15.91 -8.12 25.90
CA MET A 202 15.78 -6.75 26.40
C MET A 202 15.12 -6.70 27.79
N SER A 203 15.60 -5.82 28.67
CA SER A 203 15.02 -5.63 30.02
C SER A 203 13.57 -5.12 29.93
N GLN A 204 12.74 -5.47 30.93
CA GLN A 204 11.30 -5.15 30.97
C GLN A 204 10.99 -3.65 30.79
N HIS A 205 11.95 -2.76 31.04
CA HIS A 205 11.72 -1.32 31.09
C HIS A 205 11.56 -0.67 29.70
N THR A 206 12.00 -1.33 28.63
CA THR A 206 11.96 -0.82 27.24
C THR A 206 10.96 -1.61 26.38
N ARG A 207 9.75 -1.81 26.91
CA ARG A 207 8.76 -2.75 26.35
C ARG A 207 8.21 -2.28 25.00
N HIS A 208 8.74 -2.85 23.93
CA HIS A 208 8.34 -2.64 22.52
C HIS A 208 6.97 -3.25 22.14
N GLU A 209 6.06 -3.53 23.08
CA GLU A 209 4.77 -4.20 22.81
C GLU A 209 3.91 -3.46 21.78
N ASN A 210 3.94 -2.13 21.83
CA ASN A 210 3.22 -1.29 20.88
C ASN A 210 3.72 -1.49 19.43
N LEU A 211 5.01 -1.75 19.25
CA LEU A 211 5.60 -1.89 17.91
C LEU A 211 5.21 -3.22 17.24
N THR A 212 5.12 -4.31 18.02
CA THR A 212 4.66 -5.61 17.51
C THR A 212 3.18 -5.57 17.11
N CYS A 213 2.32 -4.99 17.95
CA CYS A 213 0.88 -4.86 17.66
C CYS A 213 0.66 -4.09 16.34
N LEU A 214 1.36 -2.98 16.17
CA LEU A 214 1.23 -2.14 14.99
C LEU A 214 1.67 -2.84 13.70
N LEU A 215 2.72 -3.66 13.74
CA LEU A 215 3.15 -4.45 12.58
C LEU A 215 2.11 -5.51 12.18
N ILE A 216 1.42 -6.12 13.15
CA ILE A 216 0.33 -7.07 12.88
C ILE A 216 -0.84 -6.34 12.22
N VAL A 217 -1.26 -5.20 12.78
CA VAL A 217 -2.35 -4.39 12.22
C VAL A 217 -2.02 -3.97 10.79
N GLN A 218 -0.76 -3.59 10.52
CA GLN A 218 -0.33 -3.28 9.17
C GLN A 218 -0.42 -4.44 8.19
N ALA A 219 -0.10 -5.66 8.62
CA ALA A 219 -0.21 -6.84 7.77
C ALA A 219 -1.68 -7.20 7.51
N ALA A 220 -2.54 -7.00 8.51
CA ALA A 220 -3.96 -7.30 8.41
C ALA A 220 -4.72 -6.33 7.49
N ILE A 221 -4.36 -5.03 7.48
CA ILE A 221 -5.09 -4.02 6.71
C ILE A 221 -5.16 -4.36 5.20
N PRO A 222 -4.04 -4.57 4.47
CA PRO A 222 -4.10 -4.94 3.05
C PRO A 222 -4.76 -6.30 2.81
N LEU A 223 -4.68 -7.23 3.76
CA LEU A 223 -5.35 -8.53 3.67
C LEU A 223 -6.86 -8.34 3.53
N PHE A 224 -7.47 -7.59 4.43
CA PHE A 224 -8.91 -7.43 4.48
C PHE A 224 -9.45 -6.36 3.53
N LEU A 225 -8.70 -5.27 3.30
CA LEU A 225 -9.16 -4.15 2.47
C LEU A 225 -8.77 -4.25 0.98
N LEU A 226 -7.76 -5.07 0.64
CA LEU A 226 -7.27 -5.19 -0.73
C LEU A 226 -7.42 -6.62 -1.27
N PHE A 227 -6.72 -7.58 -0.67
CA PHE A 227 -6.56 -8.89 -1.28
C PHE A 227 -7.83 -9.73 -1.23
N MET A 228 -8.52 -9.78 -0.09
CA MET A 228 -9.76 -10.56 0.05
C MET A 228 -10.88 -10.04 -0.87
N PRO A 229 -11.19 -8.73 -0.93
CA PRO A 229 -12.17 -8.19 -1.87
C PRO A 229 -11.83 -8.48 -3.32
N LEU A 230 -10.56 -8.30 -3.71
CA LEU A 230 -10.12 -8.47 -5.08
C LEU A 230 -10.15 -9.95 -5.53
N LEU A 231 -9.66 -10.86 -4.68
CA LEU A 231 -9.73 -12.31 -4.96
C LEU A 231 -11.16 -12.81 -5.02
N LEU A 232 -12.05 -12.30 -4.15
CA LEU A 232 -13.46 -12.66 -4.19
C LEU A 232 -14.09 -12.23 -5.51
N LEU A 233 -13.87 -10.98 -5.94
CA LEU A 233 -14.37 -10.47 -7.23
C LEU A 233 -13.86 -11.31 -8.41
N ILE A 234 -12.55 -11.59 -8.43
CA ILE A 234 -11.93 -12.41 -9.47
C ILE A 234 -12.55 -13.81 -9.47
N ALA A 235 -12.64 -14.47 -8.30
CA ALA A 235 -13.17 -15.82 -8.18
C ALA A 235 -14.63 -15.90 -8.63
N THR A 236 -15.46 -14.92 -8.26
CA THR A 236 -16.88 -14.88 -8.67
C THR A 236 -17.08 -14.50 -10.14
N ALA A 237 -16.16 -13.73 -10.73
CA ALA A 237 -16.24 -13.37 -12.13
C ALA A 237 -15.72 -14.48 -13.06
N THR A 238 -14.73 -15.27 -12.61
CA THR A 238 -14.04 -16.25 -13.48
C THR A 238 -14.33 -17.70 -13.14
N ILE A 239 -14.20 -18.10 -11.88
CA ILE A 239 -14.21 -19.51 -11.47
C ILE A 239 -15.63 -19.95 -11.15
N PHE A 240 -16.36 -19.15 -10.38
CA PHE A 240 -17.70 -19.44 -9.92
C PHE A 240 -18.64 -18.33 -10.40
N PRO A 241 -19.30 -18.45 -11.58
CA PRO A 241 -20.10 -17.38 -12.20
C PRO A 241 -21.38 -17.09 -11.39
N ILE A 242 -21.19 -16.55 -10.19
CA ILE A 242 -22.23 -16.20 -9.24
C ILE A 242 -22.48 -14.71 -9.40
N ASN A 243 -23.74 -14.35 -9.64
CA ASN A 243 -24.15 -12.96 -9.63
C ASN A 243 -24.02 -12.41 -8.21
N LEU A 244 -23.17 -11.41 -8.03
CA LEU A 244 -23.06 -10.71 -6.76
C LEU A 244 -24.06 -9.56 -6.73
N PRO A 245 -24.78 -9.34 -5.61
CA PRO A 245 -25.57 -8.14 -5.42
C PRO A 245 -24.70 -6.90 -5.59
N TYR A 246 -25.26 -5.87 -6.22
CA TYR A 246 -24.52 -4.63 -6.52
C TYR A 246 -24.02 -3.92 -5.26
N GLU A 247 -24.83 -3.92 -4.21
CA GLU A 247 -24.49 -3.34 -2.92
C GLU A 247 -23.24 -4.01 -2.35
N PHE A 248 -23.15 -5.34 -2.51
CA PHE A 248 -22.00 -6.11 -2.06
C PHE A 248 -20.74 -5.74 -2.87
N VAL A 249 -20.82 -5.70 -4.20
CA VAL A 249 -19.68 -5.28 -5.04
C VAL A 249 -19.27 -3.83 -4.75
N SER A 250 -20.24 -2.95 -4.51
CA SER A 250 -20.00 -1.55 -4.14
C SER A 250 -19.26 -1.43 -2.81
N ILE A 251 -19.60 -2.24 -1.81
CA ILE A 251 -18.85 -2.33 -0.54
C ILE A 251 -17.41 -2.79 -0.80
N LEU A 252 -17.21 -3.81 -1.64
CA LEU A 252 -15.86 -4.26 -2.02
C LEU A 252 -15.07 -3.14 -2.72
N SER A 253 -15.68 -2.43 -3.66
CA SER A 253 -15.04 -1.26 -4.31
C SER A 253 -14.71 -0.15 -3.31
N LEU A 254 -15.59 0.11 -2.32
CA LEU A 254 -15.33 1.07 -1.25
C LEU A 254 -14.15 0.66 -0.38
N THR A 255 -14.01 -0.64 -0.06
CA THR A 255 -12.84 -1.13 0.70
C THR A 255 -11.53 -0.88 -0.05
N LEU A 256 -11.51 -1.13 -1.36
CA LEU A 256 -10.36 -0.87 -2.23
C LEU A 256 -10.01 0.62 -2.30
N ALA A 257 -11.01 1.48 -2.43
CA ALA A 257 -10.80 2.94 -2.49
C ALA A 257 -10.19 3.52 -1.21
N ASN A 258 -10.37 2.86 -0.05
CA ASN A 258 -9.91 3.34 1.25
C ASN A 258 -8.53 2.81 1.68
N ILE A 259 -7.86 2.00 0.86
CA ILE A 259 -6.52 1.47 1.22
C ILE A 259 -5.49 2.58 1.45
N PRO A 260 -5.37 3.62 0.58
CA PRO A 260 -4.47 4.76 0.80
C PRO A 260 -4.67 5.45 2.16
N LEU A 261 -5.94 5.56 2.59
CA LEU A 261 -6.30 6.13 3.88
C LEU A 261 -5.80 5.24 5.02
N ALA A 262 -6.03 3.93 4.94
CA ALA A 262 -5.58 2.98 5.94
C ALA A 262 -4.04 2.93 6.04
N ASN A 263 -3.32 2.97 4.91
CA ASN A 263 -1.86 3.06 4.87
C ASN A 263 -1.33 4.34 5.53
N SER A 264 -1.97 5.48 5.24
CA SER A 264 -1.62 6.78 5.81
C SER A 264 -1.85 6.81 7.32
N LEU A 265 -3.01 6.38 7.79
CA LEU A 265 -3.35 6.29 9.21
C LEU A 265 -2.37 5.37 9.94
N SER A 266 -2.12 4.20 9.37
CA SER A 266 -1.18 3.25 9.95
C SER A 266 0.23 3.85 10.10
N THR A 267 0.72 4.58 9.11
CA THR A 267 2.02 5.26 9.18
C THR A 267 2.06 6.30 10.30
N ILE A 268 0.99 7.07 10.48
CA ILE A 268 0.87 8.08 11.56
C ILE A 268 0.91 7.41 12.94
N PHE A 269 0.18 6.31 13.13
CA PHE A 269 0.14 5.62 14.42
C PHE A 269 1.47 4.93 14.78
N ILE A 270 2.24 4.52 13.77
CA ILE A 270 3.50 3.80 13.94
C ILE A 270 4.67 4.68 14.28
N VAL A 271 4.87 5.75 13.52
CA VAL A 271 6.05 6.59 13.71
C VAL A 271 5.77 7.45 14.95
N PRO A 272 6.43 7.22 16.11
CA PRO A 272 6.04 7.86 17.36
C PRO A 272 6.13 9.39 17.27
N ASN A 273 7.09 9.90 16.50
CA ASN A 273 7.22 11.33 16.22
C ASN A 273 6.02 11.88 15.44
N TYR A 274 5.51 11.13 14.45
CA TYR A 274 4.33 11.54 13.68
C TYR A 274 3.08 11.50 14.54
N ARG A 275 2.91 10.44 15.33
CA ARG A 275 1.83 10.32 16.30
C ARG A 275 1.84 11.48 17.29
N ARG A 276 2.99 11.82 17.86
CA ARG A 276 3.14 12.96 18.79
C ARG A 276 2.82 14.29 18.13
N ILE A 277 3.18 14.50 16.87
CA ILE A 277 2.84 15.75 16.17
C ILE A 277 1.33 15.79 15.85
N ALA A 278 0.77 14.68 15.35
CA ALA A 278 -0.65 14.58 15.00
C ALA A 278 -1.56 14.73 16.23
N LEU A 279 -1.23 14.04 17.33
CA LEU A 279 -2.02 14.07 18.57
C LEU A 279 -1.62 15.23 19.50
N GLY A 280 -0.37 15.68 19.47
CA GLY A 280 0.11 16.82 20.26
C GLY A 280 -0.28 18.18 19.68
N ALA A 281 -0.71 18.24 18.41
CA ALA A 281 -1.51 19.37 17.94
C ALA A 281 -2.87 19.46 18.70
N CYS A 282 -3.32 18.36 19.31
CA CYS A 282 -4.54 18.32 20.14
C CYS A 282 -4.26 18.28 21.67
N LEU A 283 -3.01 18.08 22.12
CA LEU A 283 -2.64 17.95 23.54
C LEU A 283 -1.34 18.73 23.83
N PRO A 284 -1.30 19.61 24.86
CA PRO A 284 -0.12 20.42 25.16
C PRO A 284 1.12 19.55 25.38
N LEU A 285 2.18 19.85 24.64
CA LEU A 285 3.46 19.14 24.66
C LEU A 285 4.07 19.14 26.06
N GLN A 286 4.05 17.99 26.72
CA GLN A 286 4.94 17.72 27.84
C GLN A 286 6.37 17.62 27.28
N SER A 287 7.18 18.63 27.57
CA SER A 287 8.56 18.80 27.13
C SER A 287 9.34 17.49 27.21
N GLN A 288 9.93 17.04 26.10
CA GLN A 288 10.91 15.97 26.16
C GLN A 288 12.07 16.42 27.08
N PRO A 289 12.53 15.57 28.01
CA PRO A 289 13.82 15.79 28.63
C PRO A 289 14.84 15.88 27.49
N ARG A 290 15.60 16.99 27.44
CA ARG A 290 16.75 17.12 26.55
C ARG A 290 17.55 15.84 26.69
N ILE A 291 17.64 15.06 25.60
CA ILE A 291 18.70 14.07 25.48
C ILE A 291 19.95 14.91 25.47
N ILE A 292 20.59 15.01 26.64
CA ILE A 292 21.90 15.61 26.80
C ILE A 292 22.79 14.92 25.78
N HIS A 293 23.22 15.71 24.78
CA HIS A 293 24.06 15.22 23.71
C HIS A 293 25.26 14.53 24.35
N SER A 294 25.61 13.35 23.85
CA SER A 294 26.73 12.52 24.27
C SER A 294 28.10 13.23 24.32
N SER A 295 28.20 14.50 23.89
CA SER A 295 29.35 15.36 24.13
C SER A 295 29.54 15.71 25.61
N GLU A 296 28.47 15.83 26.39
CA GLU A 296 28.58 16.12 27.84
C GLU A 296 28.98 14.85 28.62
N VAL A 297 28.50 13.67 28.21
CA VAL A 297 28.92 12.38 28.79
C VAL A 297 30.36 12.03 28.37
N ALA A 298 30.78 12.38 27.14
CA ALA A 298 32.17 12.23 26.71
C ALA A 298 33.12 13.18 27.45
N ASN A 299 32.69 14.41 27.75
CA ASN A 299 33.48 15.34 28.56
C ASN A 299 33.56 14.91 30.03
N VAL A 300 32.48 14.39 30.62
CA VAL A 300 32.50 13.86 32.00
C VAL A 300 33.34 12.57 32.10
N ALA A 301 33.32 11.71 31.08
CA ALA A 301 34.22 10.55 31.03
C ALA A 301 35.69 10.93 30.81
N ALA A 302 35.97 11.97 30.02
CA ALA A 302 37.31 12.48 29.80
C ALA A 302 37.88 13.20 31.04
N GLU A 303 37.05 13.88 31.84
CA GLU A 303 37.44 14.44 33.14
C GLU A 303 37.63 13.35 34.21
N GLY A 304 36.86 12.27 34.19
CA GLY A 304 37.03 11.12 35.08
C GLY A 304 38.37 10.39 34.91
N CYS A 305 38.87 10.26 33.68
CA CYS A 305 40.16 9.61 33.42
C CYS A 305 41.38 10.43 33.85
N LYS A 306 41.29 11.77 33.93
CA LYS A 306 42.41 12.61 34.39
C LYS A 306 42.68 12.53 35.89
N ASN A 307 41.73 12.04 36.69
CA ASN A 307 41.87 11.96 38.15
C ASN A 307 42.48 10.65 38.66
N ILE A 308 42.72 9.65 37.81
CA ILE A 308 43.27 8.34 38.21
C ILE A 308 44.82 8.31 38.11
N GLU A 309 45.42 9.24 37.37
CA GLU A 309 46.88 9.29 37.15
C GLU A 309 47.69 9.96 38.28
N ASN A 310 47.02 10.49 39.32
CA ASN A 310 47.69 11.22 40.42
C ASN A 310 47.65 10.52 41.78
N THR A 311 47.33 9.22 41.85
CA THR A 311 47.45 8.46 43.10
C THR A 311 48.89 7.95 43.27
N PRO A 312 49.68 8.49 44.23
CA PRO A 312 51.03 8.00 44.49
C PRO A 312 50.97 6.57 45.02
N ILE A 313 51.70 5.69 44.35
CA ILE A 313 51.97 4.33 44.81
C ILE A 313 53.03 4.45 45.90
N ASN A 314 52.58 4.54 47.16
CA ASN A 314 53.44 4.30 48.32
C ASN A 314 53.13 2.90 48.87
N ASP A 315 54.22 2.15 49.04
CA ASP A 315 54.44 1.03 49.94
C ASP A 315 53.74 -0.32 49.64
N LEU A 316 54.50 -1.21 48.99
CA LEU A 316 54.77 -2.58 49.43
C LEU A 316 55.97 -3.18 48.70
#